data_AF-A0A1E4L7X3-F1
#
_entry.id   AF-A0A1E4L7X3-F1
#
_cell.length_a   1.000
_cell.length_b   1.000
_cell.length_c   1.000
_cell.angle_alpha   90.00
_cell.angle_beta   90.00
_cell.angle_gamma   90.00
#
_symmetry.space_group_name_H-M   'P 1'
#
loop_
_entity.id
_entity.type
_entity.pdbx_description
1 polymer ?
#
loop_
_entity_poly.entity_id
_entity_poly.type
_entity_poly.pdbx_seq_one_letter_code
_entity_poly.pdbx_strand_id
1 'polypeptide(L)'
;MLDRLRRLSPKTLKADLSAGLTTALVAIPDGIASAILAGLNPIHGLYALMIGTPIAAMLASSHFMYVANTGALAVATGSALG
;
A
#
# COMPACT_ATOMS: atom_id res chain seq x y z
N MET A 1 1.16 -16.31 -12.44
CA MET A 1 -0.14 -16.02 -11.76
C MET A 1 -0.71 -17.27 -11.09
N LEU A 2 -0.85 -18.40 -11.80
CA LEU A 2 -1.50 -19.62 -11.26
C LEU A 2 -0.72 -20.32 -10.13
N ASP A 3 0.62 -20.27 -10.14
CA ASP A 3 1.44 -20.77 -9.03
C ASP A 3 1.29 -19.96 -7.75
N ARG A 4 0.78 -18.72 -7.86
CA ARG A 4 0.49 -17.86 -6.71
C ARG A 4 -0.64 -18.42 -5.85
N LEU A 5 -1.67 -18.93 -6.54
CA LEU A 5 -2.86 -19.46 -5.90
C LEU A 5 -2.62 -20.87 -5.35
N ARG A 6 -1.66 -21.62 -5.91
CA ARG A 6 -1.30 -22.98 -5.46
C ARG A 6 -0.65 -23.04 -4.08
N ARG A 7 -0.14 -21.92 -3.55
CA ARG A 7 0.48 -21.85 -2.20
C ARG A 7 -0.47 -21.32 -1.11
N LEU A 8 -1.72 -21.00 -1.44
CA LEU A 8 -2.75 -20.62 -0.48
C LEU A 8 -3.19 -21.85 0.32
N SER A 9 -2.48 -22.13 1.40
CA SER A 9 -2.92 -23.05 2.43
C SER A 9 -3.73 -22.31 3.50
N PRO A 10 -4.64 -22.97 4.24
CA PRO A 10 -5.35 -22.35 5.34
C PRO A 10 -4.44 -21.74 6.42
N LYS A 11 -3.22 -22.29 6.58
CA LYS A 11 -2.21 -21.78 7.52
C LYS A 11 -1.57 -20.49 7.03
N THR A 12 -1.19 -20.43 5.76
CA THR A 12 -0.60 -19.22 5.16
C THR A 12 -1.63 -18.10 5.05
N LEU A 13 -2.90 -18.41 4.75
CA LEU A 13 -3.96 -17.41 4.72
C LEU A 13 -4.16 -16.70 6.07
N LYS A 14 -4.11 -17.44 7.20
CA LYS A 14 -4.19 -16.83 8.54
C LYS A 14 -2.98 -15.95 8.83
N ALA A 15 -1.79 -16.40 8.46
CA ALA A 15 -0.56 -15.63 8.64
C ALA A 15 -0.59 -14.35 7.80
N ASP A 16 -0.92 -14.45 6.51
CA ASP A 16 -1.00 -13.33 5.57
C ASP A 16 -2.07 -12.32 6.01
N LEU A 17 -3.22 -12.79 6.52
CA LEU A 17 -4.27 -11.90 7.05
C LEU A 17 -3.79 -11.11 8.28
N SER A 18 -3.10 -11.77 9.20
CA SER A 18 -2.56 -11.11 10.40
C SER A 18 -1.50 -10.07 10.04
N ALA A 19 -0.58 -10.41 9.14
CA ALA A 19 0.45 -9.50 8.66
C ALA A 19 -0.16 -8.31 7.91
N GLY A 20 -1.11 -8.57 7.00
CA GLY A 20 -1.82 -7.55 6.26
C GLY A 20 -2.58 -6.58 7.16
N LEU A 21 -3.24 -7.08 8.21
CA LEU A 21 -3.95 -6.23 9.18
C LEU A 21 -3.00 -5.34 9.96
N THR A 22 -1.88 -5.89 10.47
CA THR A 22 -0.86 -5.11 11.17
C THR A 22 -0.29 -4.01 10.27
N THR A 23 0.03 -4.34 9.03
CA THR A 23 0.57 -3.37 8.08
C THR A 23 -0.46 -2.32 7.68
N ALA A 24 -1.74 -2.70 7.50
CA ALA A 24 -2.81 -1.77 7.19
C ALA A 24 -3.01 -0.71 8.29
N LEU A 25 -2.91 -1.11 9.56
CA LEU A 25 -2.99 -0.17 10.69
C LEU A 25 -1.86 0.86 10.68
N VAL A 26 -0.64 0.44 10.32
CA VAL A 26 0.51 1.34 10.21
C VAL A 26 0.42 2.23 8.97
N ALA A 27 -0.15 1.74 7.87
CA ALA A 27 -0.28 2.49 6.63
C ALA A 27 -1.22 3.70 6.74
N ILE A 28 -2.23 3.68 7.62
CA ILE A 28 -3.18 4.79 7.79
C ILE A 28 -2.49 6.10 8.19
N PRO A 29 -1.75 6.19 9.32
CA PRO A 29 -1.05 7.42 9.69
C PRO A 29 0.07 7.77 8.70
N ASP A 30 0.74 6.79 8.11
CA ASP A 30 1.81 7.00 7.12
C ASP A 30 1.30 7.64 5.82
N GLY A 31 0.14 7.18 5.32
CA GLY A 31 -0.53 7.76 4.16
C GLY A 31 -0.97 9.21 4.40
N ILE A 32 -1.51 9.49 5.59
CA ILE A 32 -1.88 10.84 6.01
C ILE A 32 -0.65 11.76 6.04
N ALA A 33 0.45 11.31 6.66
CA ALA A 33 1.70 12.06 6.73
C ALA A 33 2.27 12.34 5.34
N SER A 34 2.25 11.34 4.46
CA SER A 34 2.73 11.47 3.08
C SER A 34 1.88 12.44 2.24
N ALA A 35 0.56 12.48 2.43
CA ALA A 35 -0.31 13.46 1.74
C ALA A 35 -0.01 14.89 2.21
N ILE A 36 0.21 15.08 3.52
CA ILE A 36 0.61 16.37 4.08
C ILE A 36 1.97 16.81 3.52
N LEU A 37 2.93 15.88 3.41
CA LEU A 37 4.24 16.16 2.83
C LEU A 37 4.16 16.60 1.36
N ALA A 38 3.18 16.06 0.61
CA ALA A 38 2.89 16.46 -0.76
C ALA A 38 2.10 17.78 -0.88
N GLY A 39 1.72 18.41 0.24
CA GLY A 39 0.89 19.63 0.25
C GLY A 39 -0.60 19.38 -0.07
N LEU A 40 -1.07 18.13 0.00
CA LEU A 40 -2.43 17.74 -0.33
C LEU A 40 -3.32 17.63 0.91
N ASN A 41 -4.65 17.61 0.71
CA ASN A 41 -5.57 17.29 1.79
C ASN A 41 -5.30 15.84 2.28
N PRO A 42 -5.16 15.60 3.61
CA PRO A 42 -4.85 14.30 4.22
C PRO A 42 -5.63 13.10 3.68
N ILE A 43 -6.90 13.31 3.31
CA ILE A 43 -7.79 12.24 2.80
C ILE A 43 -7.24 11.63 1.50
N HIS A 44 -6.50 12.38 0.68
CA HIS A 44 -5.91 11.86 -0.55
C HIS A 44 -4.88 10.75 -0.29
N GLY A 45 -4.18 10.79 0.84
CA GLY A 45 -3.27 9.72 1.25
C GLY A 45 -4.01 8.40 1.50
N LEU A 46 -5.21 8.47 2.09
CA LEU A 46 -6.06 7.31 2.31
C LEU A 46 -6.63 6.77 1.00
N TYR A 47 -7.04 7.64 0.07
CA TYR A 47 -7.49 7.21 -1.26
C TYR A 47 -6.38 6.53 -2.06
N ALA A 48 -5.16 7.07 -2.00
CA ALA A 48 -4.01 6.45 -2.64
C ALA A 48 -3.74 5.03 -2.11
N LEU A 49 -3.88 4.82 -0.80
CA LEU A 49 -3.73 3.49 -0.20
C LEU A 49 -4.89 2.54 -0.52
N MET A 50 -6.14 3.00 -0.37
CA MET A 50 -7.33 2.17 -0.59
C MET A 50 -7.43 1.64 -2.01
N ILE A 51 -7.02 2.43 -3.00
CA ILE A 51 -7.14 2.07 -4.41
C ILE A 51 -5.80 1.61 -4.97
N GLY A 52 -4.73 2.36 -4.71
CA GLY A 52 -3.41 2.10 -5.29
C GLY A 52 -2.77 0.81 -4.79
N THR A 53 -2.81 0.55 -3.47
CA THR A 53 -2.16 -0.66 -2.90
C THR A 53 -2.78 -1.96 -3.41
N PRO A 54 -4.12 -2.15 -3.43
CA PRO A 54 -4.72 -3.36 -4.00
C PRO A 54 -4.43 -3.52 -5.50
N ILE A 55 -4.54 -2.45 -6.28
CA ILE A 55 -4.27 -2.50 -7.72
C ILE A 55 -2.80 -2.87 -7.96
N ALA A 56 -1.87 -2.22 -7.27
CA ALA A 56 -0.45 -2.51 -7.39
C ALA A 56 -0.10 -3.93 -6.94
N ALA A 57 -0.74 -4.45 -5.89
CA ALA A 57 -0.55 -5.83 -5.46
C ALA A 57 -1.06 -6.86 -6.48
N MET A 58 -2.10 -6.53 -7.25
CA MET A 58 -2.59 -7.38 -8.36
C MET A 58 -1.64 -7.38 -9.55
N LEU A 59 -0.98 -6.25 -9.84
CA LEU A 59 -0.03 -6.09 -10.94
C LEU A 59 1.39 -6.52 -10.56
N ALA A 60 1.69 -6.65 -9.26
CA ALA A 60 2.97 -7.09 -8.74
C ALA A 60 3.37 -8.46 -9.30
N SER A 61 4.66 -8.65 -9.60
CA SER A 61 5.23 -9.93 -10.05
C SER A 61 5.79 -10.81 -8.92
N SER A 62 5.99 -10.24 -7.73
CA SER A 62 6.46 -10.94 -6.52
C SER A 62 5.37 -11.15 -5.46
N HIS A 63 5.49 -12.22 -4.66
CA HIS A 63 4.55 -12.57 -3.58
C HIS A 63 4.74 -11.78 -2.31
N PHE A 64 5.97 -11.34 -2.06
CA PHE A 64 6.34 -10.64 -0.85
C PHE A 64 6.55 -9.16 -1.11
N MET A 65 6.16 -8.67 -2.30
CA MET A 65 6.27 -7.26 -2.63
C MET A 65 5.16 -6.48 -1.93
N TYR A 66 5.58 -5.61 -1.02
CA TYR A 66 4.73 -4.64 -0.34
C TYR A 66 4.78 -3.31 -1.09
N VAL A 67 3.61 -2.74 -1.36
CA VAL A 67 3.48 -1.43 -2.03
C VAL A 67 2.84 -0.45 -1.06
N ALA A 68 3.51 0.68 -0.86
CA ALA A 68 3.07 1.75 0.03
C ALA A 68 3.38 3.12 -0.55
N ASN A 69 2.76 4.14 0.04
CA ASN A 69 3.17 5.51 -0.19
C ASN A 69 4.53 5.74 0.49
N THR A 70 5.41 6.51 -0.13
CA THR A 70 6.72 6.82 0.45
C THR A 70 6.95 8.32 0.44
N GLY A 71 7.82 8.80 1.33
CA GLY A 71 8.20 10.22 1.35
C GLY A 71 8.75 10.71 0.01
N ALA A 72 9.48 9.86 -0.72
CA ALA A 72 9.98 10.21 -2.06
C ALA A 72 8.84 10.43 -3.07
N LEU A 73 7.83 9.55 -3.08
CA LEU A 73 6.64 9.72 -3.93
C LEU A 73 5.84 10.97 -3.53
N ALA A 74 5.70 11.25 -2.24
CA ALA A 74 5.02 12.43 -1.75
C ALA A 74 5.68 13.73 -2.23
N VAL A 75 7.01 13.85 -2.08
CA VAL A 75 7.77 15.02 -2.56
C VAL A 75 7.66 15.16 -4.08
N ALA A 76 7.82 14.06 -4.82
CA ALA A 76 7.68 14.08 -6.27
C ALA A 76 6.27 14.52 -6.70
N THR A 77 5.22 14.02 -6.04
CA THR A 77 3.83 14.39 -6.31
C THR A 77 3.57 15.86 -5.98
N GLY A 78 4.06 16.34 -4.85
CA GLY A 78 3.98 17.77 -4.49
C GLY A 78 4.67 18.66 -5.52
N SER A 79 5.84 18.24 -6.03
CA SER A 79 6.56 18.98 -7.08
C SER A 79 5.87 18.95 -8.46
N ALA A 80 5.03 17.96 -8.72
CA ALA A 80 4.31 17.83 -9.98
C ALA A 80 2.95 18.57 -9.98
N LEU A 81 2.41 18.85 -8.79
CA LEU A 81 1.11 19.51 -8.60
C LEU A 81 1.21 21.00 -8.26
N GLY A 82 2.38 21.45 -7.76
CA GLY A 82 2.72 22.86 -7.57
C GLY A 82 3.32 23.49 -8.82
#